data_AF-A0A4Z1ESC5-F1
#
_entry.id   AF-A0A4Z1ESC5-F1
#
_cell.length_a   1.000
_cell.length_b   1.000
_cell.length_c   1.000
_cell.angle_alpha   90.00
_cell.angle_beta   90.00
_cell.angle_gamma   90.00
#
_symmetry.space_group_name_H-M   'P 1'
#
loop_
_entity.id
_entity.type
_entity.pdbx_description
1 polymer ?
#
loop_
_entity_poly.entity_id
_entity_poly.type
_entity_poly.pdbx_seq_one_letter_code
_entity_poly.pdbx_strand_id
1 'polypeptide(L)'
;MASSVTEIEPLLASSMRVLRNQTTLQDLIAAYPSLREKSLSSPSSLTELERRVFLDLPDPEMESANISAATSLSRAELIEKAVTNRVSLTDSEVLILKDRFWTSPTQEENLRITDGFMDLSEEAGDEFFDAKAPAYLENEEEAFNVGIHEFWGREKAVRNYQLDDVLNAALPYAPEWIKQLYKEGKQQWGFVCFYDAAAQTIDAERLEEFQFALGNFFEHALRFNGSKDIINAKWKYMTFNAPATAFAHTATSMQIEDHSGGTTFQDVGSQFRNAFREILEDPAKYQRREDVTSTTEYTGDLEDGIAGSGFLTNTFLVFDPVCIDLVVESGYFYDNMRVLAFEAEFPVPGRTYVEGYQGYTWVRLDQLVYYFYELRMKNELGMDKIWEAAKKSQNSAFVSMDPEEALNWSRSNHQTTFTSDSILGKRRYIIREAQKS
;
A
#
# COMPACT_ATOMS: atom_id res chain seq x y z
N MET A 1 7.41 3.40 33.02
CA MET A 1 7.03 4.68 33.63
C MET A 1 5.55 4.81 33.38
N ALA A 2 4.72 5.15 34.38
CA ALA A 2 3.29 5.26 34.14
C ALA A 2 3.00 6.47 33.25
N SER A 3 2.23 6.29 32.18
CA SER A 3 1.79 7.38 31.30
C SER A 3 1.10 8.47 32.10
N SER A 4 1.39 9.72 31.74
CA SER A 4 0.76 10.85 32.41
C SER A 4 -0.70 11.00 31.95
N VAL A 5 -1.59 11.45 32.83
CA VAL A 5 -3.01 11.69 32.45
C VAL A 5 -3.13 12.65 31.27
N THR A 6 -2.16 13.57 31.12
CA THR A 6 -2.05 14.49 29.99
C THR A 6 -1.87 13.78 28.64
N GLU A 7 -1.13 12.66 28.60
CA GLU A 7 -0.89 11.91 27.35
C GLU A 7 -2.15 11.18 26.86
N ILE A 8 -3.03 10.78 27.78
CA ILE A 8 -4.28 10.07 27.47
C ILE A 8 -5.51 10.98 27.47
N GLU A 9 -5.36 12.28 27.73
CA GLU A 9 -6.47 13.24 27.76
C GLU A 9 -7.27 13.27 26.45
N PRO A 10 -6.64 13.29 25.24
CA PRO A 10 -7.38 13.21 23.98
C PRO A 10 -8.26 11.96 23.88
N LEU A 11 -7.74 10.81 24.35
CA LEU A 11 -8.48 9.56 24.38
C LEU A 11 -9.66 9.61 25.36
N LEU A 12 -9.48 10.19 26.54
CA LEU A 12 -10.57 10.41 27.50
C LEU A 12 -11.63 11.39 26.95
N ALA A 13 -11.23 12.44 26.23
CA ALA A 13 -12.14 13.38 25.58
C ALA A 13 -12.99 12.72 24.48
N SER A 14 -12.47 11.65 23.90
CA SER A 14 -13.11 10.89 22.84
C SER A 14 -14.12 9.82 23.33
N SER A 15 -14.21 9.59 24.65
CA SER A 15 -15.18 8.68 25.27
C SER A 15 -16.61 9.04 24.88
N MET A 16 -17.41 8.04 24.54
CA MET A 16 -18.83 8.21 24.20
C MET A 16 -19.62 8.83 25.35
N ARG A 17 -19.27 8.53 26.62
CA ARG A 17 -19.87 9.20 27.78
C ARG A 17 -19.58 10.70 27.80
N VAL A 18 -18.40 11.15 27.37
CA VAL A 18 -18.06 12.57 27.25
C VAL A 18 -18.80 13.19 26.06
N LEU A 19 -18.71 12.56 24.89
CA LEU A 19 -19.33 13.05 23.65
C LEU A 19 -20.85 13.20 23.77
N ARG A 20 -21.49 12.32 24.54
CA ARG A 20 -22.94 12.33 24.78
C ARG A 20 -23.37 13.00 26.08
N ASN A 21 -22.45 13.73 26.73
CA ASN A 21 -22.71 14.51 27.95
C ASN A 21 -23.26 13.67 29.13
N GLN A 22 -22.87 12.40 29.24
CA GLN A 22 -23.14 11.58 30.43
C GLN A 22 -22.09 11.78 31.53
N THR A 23 -20.90 12.24 31.16
CA THR A 23 -19.86 12.70 32.09
C THR A 23 -19.16 13.91 31.49
N THR A 24 -18.53 14.73 32.32
CA THR A 24 -17.60 15.74 31.80
C THR A 24 -16.21 15.15 31.64
N LEU A 25 -15.42 15.71 30.71
CA LEU A 25 -14.01 15.34 30.57
C LEU A 25 -13.23 15.57 31.87
N GLN A 26 -13.50 16.67 32.58
CA GLN A 26 -12.82 17.00 33.83
C GLN A 26 -13.12 15.99 34.95
N ASP A 27 -14.37 15.53 35.04
CA ASP A 27 -14.73 14.47 36.00
C ASP A 27 -14.04 13.16 35.65
N LEU A 28 -13.93 12.83 34.36
CA LEU A 28 -13.28 11.61 33.89
C LEU A 28 -11.76 11.64 34.13
N ILE A 29 -11.09 12.77 33.83
CA ILE A 29 -9.67 13.02 34.14
C ILE A 29 -9.42 12.88 35.64
N ALA A 30 -10.28 13.48 36.47
CA ALA A 30 -10.14 13.42 37.92
C ALA A 30 -10.33 12.01 38.48
N ALA A 31 -11.25 11.23 37.91
CA ALA A 31 -11.56 9.88 38.36
C ALA A 31 -10.52 8.84 37.87
N TYR A 32 -9.93 9.04 36.69
CA TYR A 32 -9.12 8.03 35.99
C TYR A 32 -8.01 7.41 36.85
N PRO A 33 -7.16 8.17 37.58
CA PRO A 33 -6.09 7.57 38.38
C PRO A 33 -6.60 6.56 39.41
N SER A 34 -7.71 6.87 40.08
CA SER A 34 -8.32 5.98 41.07
C SER A 34 -8.97 4.76 40.42
N LEU A 35 -9.66 4.94 39.29
CA LEU A 35 -10.27 3.84 38.54
C LEU A 35 -9.22 2.86 38.03
N ARG A 36 -8.12 3.39 37.48
CA ARG A 36 -6.96 2.62 37.02
C ARG A 36 -6.33 1.82 38.16
N GLU A 37 -6.05 2.46 39.30
CA GLU A 37 -5.44 1.79 40.46
C GLU A 37 -6.35 0.66 41.00
N LYS A 38 -7.66 0.91 41.11
CA LYS A 38 -8.63 -0.09 41.54
C LYS A 38 -8.69 -1.26 40.57
N SER A 39 -8.76 -1.00 39.25
CA SER A 39 -8.79 -2.04 38.22
C SER A 39 -7.57 -2.95 38.29
N LEU A 40 -6.36 -2.38 38.40
CA LEU A 40 -5.11 -3.15 38.44
C LEU A 40 -4.89 -3.90 39.77
N SER A 41 -5.29 -3.30 40.89
CA SER A 41 -4.95 -3.83 42.22
C SER A 41 -6.04 -4.70 42.84
N SER A 42 -7.31 -4.37 42.59
CA SER A 42 -8.47 -5.05 43.18
C SER A 42 -9.72 -4.81 42.32
N PRO A 43 -9.81 -5.41 41.11
CA PRO A 43 -10.87 -5.10 40.16
C PRO A 43 -12.28 -5.36 40.71
N SER A 44 -12.45 -6.33 41.61
CA SER A 44 -13.72 -6.60 42.31
C SER A 44 -14.19 -5.49 43.26
N SER A 45 -13.34 -4.49 43.54
CA SER A 45 -13.68 -3.31 44.34
C SER A 45 -14.32 -2.17 43.55
N LEU A 46 -14.29 -2.24 42.20
CA LEU A 46 -14.99 -1.30 41.34
C LEU A 46 -16.51 -1.47 41.51
N THR A 47 -17.19 -0.35 41.79
CA THR A 47 -18.66 -0.33 41.71
C THR A 47 -19.10 -0.45 40.25
N GLU A 48 -20.36 -0.86 40.01
CA GLU A 48 -20.89 -0.97 38.64
C GLU A 48 -20.86 0.39 37.89
N LEU A 49 -21.08 1.50 38.60
CA LEU A 49 -20.97 2.83 38.00
C LEU A 49 -19.51 3.15 37.62
N GLU A 50 -18.56 2.88 38.51
CA GLU A 50 -17.13 3.09 38.23
C GLU A 50 -16.65 2.23 37.06
N ARG A 51 -17.09 0.96 37.00
CA ARG A 51 -16.79 0.05 35.89
C ARG A 51 -17.31 0.61 34.57
N ARG A 52 -18.57 1.07 34.52
CA ARG A 52 -19.16 1.64 33.32
C ARG A 52 -18.47 2.93 32.87
N VAL A 53 -18.13 3.81 33.80
CA VAL A 53 -17.37 5.04 33.50
C VAL A 53 -15.99 4.68 32.96
N PHE A 54 -15.30 3.74 33.60
CA PHE A 54 -13.95 3.34 33.21
C PHE A 54 -13.91 2.65 31.85
N LEU A 55 -14.87 1.76 31.56
CA LEU A 55 -14.95 1.02 30.30
C LEU A 55 -15.66 1.78 29.16
N ASP A 56 -16.15 3.00 29.43
CA ASP A 56 -16.94 3.80 28.50
C ASP A 56 -18.21 3.06 28.02
N LEU A 57 -18.97 2.51 28.96
CA LEU A 57 -20.25 1.84 28.70
C LEU A 57 -21.43 2.79 28.96
N PRO A 58 -22.57 2.62 28.29
CA PRO A 58 -23.78 3.41 28.56
C PRO A 58 -24.32 3.18 29.96
N ASP A 59 -25.22 4.05 30.42
CA ASP A 59 -25.97 3.82 31.67
C ASP A 59 -26.95 2.64 31.52
N PRO A 60 -27.34 1.95 32.62
CA PRO A 60 -28.11 0.70 32.55
C PRO A 60 -29.42 0.80 31.75
N GLU A 61 -30.16 1.90 31.89
CA GLU A 61 -31.41 2.11 31.15
C GLU A 61 -31.17 2.27 29.65
N MET A 62 -30.12 3.00 29.28
CA MET A 62 -29.75 3.21 27.89
C MET A 62 -29.18 1.93 27.26
N GLU A 63 -28.32 1.21 27.97
CA GLU A 63 -27.82 -0.10 27.57
C GLU A 63 -28.96 -1.05 27.26
N SER A 64 -29.90 -1.19 28.20
CA SER A 64 -31.05 -2.07 28.04
C SER A 64 -31.94 -1.66 26.87
N ALA A 65 -32.18 -0.36 26.69
CA ALA A 65 -32.94 0.16 25.55
C ALA A 65 -32.24 -0.15 24.22
N ASN A 66 -30.93 0.11 24.12
CA ASN A 66 -30.17 -0.12 22.90
C ASN A 66 -30.09 -1.61 22.54
N ILE A 67 -29.84 -2.48 23.53
CA ILE A 67 -29.86 -3.93 23.32
C ILE A 67 -31.24 -4.39 22.85
N SER A 68 -32.32 -3.92 23.49
CA SER A 68 -33.69 -4.30 23.12
C SER A 68 -34.10 -3.84 21.71
N ALA A 69 -33.52 -2.74 21.23
CA ALA A 69 -33.71 -2.27 19.87
C ALA A 69 -32.98 -3.14 18.83
N ALA A 70 -31.87 -3.78 19.22
CA ALA A 70 -31.05 -4.61 18.36
C ALA A 70 -31.49 -6.09 18.36
N THR A 71 -31.91 -6.62 19.52
CA THR A 71 -32.22 -8.04 19.71
C THR A 71 -33.22 -8.28 20.85
N SER A 72 -33.86 -9.44 20.85
CA SER A 72 -34.71 -9.90 21.95
C SER A 72 -33.93 -10.59 23.08
N LEU A 73 -32.62 -10.77 22.91
CA LEU A 73 -31.74 -11.39 23.92
C LEU A 73 -31.47 -10.44 25.07
N SER A 74 -31.29 -10.99 26.27
CA SER A 74 -30.70 -10.23 27.37
C SER A 74 -29.22 -9.96 27.12
N ARG A 75 -28.63 -9.01 27.87
CA ARG A 75 -27.19 -8.70 27.80
C ARG A 75 -26.31 -9.95 27.95
N ALA A 76 -26.60 -10.79 28.94
CA ALA A 76 -25.82 -11.99 29.22
C ALA A 76 -25.93 -13.02 28.09
N GLU A 77 -27.14 -13.23 27.55
CA GLU A 77 -27.36 -14.13 26.42
C GLU A 77 -26.69 -13.64 25.15
N LEU A 78 -26.66 -12.32 24.91
CA LEU A 78 -25.97 -11.74 23.75
C LEU A 78 -24.45 -11.91 23.86
N ILE A 79 -23.86 -11.66 25.02
CA ILE A 79 -22.43 -11.89 25.28
C ILE A 79 -22.08 -13.37 25.08
N GLU A 80 -22.86 -14.27 25.68
CA GLU A 80 -22.65 -15.71 25.57
C GLU A 80 -22.78 -16.19 24.11
N LYS A 81 -23.79 -15.70 23.39
CA LYS A 81 -23.97 -16.00 21.96
C LYS A 81 -22.78 -15.52 21.13
N ALA A 82 -22.23 -14.35 21.42
CA ALA A 82 -21.09 -13.81 20.70
C ALA A 82 -19.86 -14.71 20.82
N VAL A 83 -19.56 -15.17 22.04
CA VAL A 83 -18.38 -16.03 22.28
C VAL A 83 -18.60 -17.46 21.78
N THR A 84 -19.79 -18.03 22.00
CA THR A 84 -20.04 -19.45 21.67
C THR A 84 -20.52 -19.71 20.24
N ASN A 85 -21.18 -18.74 19.60
CA ASN A 85 -21.77 -18.91 18.27
C ASN A 85 -21.79 -17.61 17.46
N ARG A 86 -20.61 -17.00 17.28
CA ARG A 86 -20.42 -15.73 16.55
C ARG A 86 -21.07 -15.67 15.15
N VAL A 87 -21.06 -16.79 14.42
CA VAL A 87 -21.61 -16.86 13.04
C VAL A 87 -23.13 -16.65 13.03
N SER A 88 -23.82 -16.91 14.15
CA SER A 88 -25.26 -16.72 14.29
C SER A 88 -25.68 -15.30 14.70
N LEU A 89 -24.73 -14.40 14.93
CA LEU A 89 -25.03 -13.00 15.24
C LEU A 89 -25.67 -12.31 14.04
N THR A 90 -26.78 -11.61 14.27
CA THR A 90 -27.39 -10.72 13.27
C THR A 90 -26.57 -9.44 13.09
N ASP A 91 -26.79 -8.69 12.01
CA ASP A 91 -26.04 -7.44 11.79
C ASP A 91 -26.27 -6.41 12.91
N SER A 92 -27.50 -6.31 13.43
CA SER A 92 -27.82 -5.44 14.58
C SER A 92 -27.09 -5.88 15.85
N GLU A 93 -26.98 -7.19 16.10
CA GLU A 93 -26.23 -7.75 17.23
C GLU A 93 -24.72 -7.50 17.10
N VAL A 94 -24.17 -7.60 15.89
CA VAL A 94 -22.77 -7.27 15.62
C VAL A 94 -22.49 -5.79 15.86
N LEU A 95 -23.36 -4.90 15.36
CA LEU A 95 -23.22 -3.45 15.53
C LEU A 95 -23.26 -3.06 17.01
N ILE A 96 -24.24 -3.55 17.77
CA ILE A 96 -24.37 -3.19 19.18
C ILE A 96 -23.20 -3.73 20.03
N LEU A 97 -22.59 -4.86 19.67
CA LEU A 97 -21.38 -5.39 20.32
C LEU A 97 -20.13 -4.60 19.94
N LYS A 98 -19.94 -4.30 18.64
CA LYS A 98 -18.85 -3.45 18.15
C LYS A 98 -18.82 -2.11 18.87
N ASP A 99 -19.99 -1.49 19.01
CA ASP A 99 -20.16 -0.17 19.61
C ASP A 99 -20.33 -0.24 21.14
N ARG A 100 -20.01 -1.38 21.78
CA ARG A 100 -20.03 -1.57 23.25
C ARG A 100 -21.36 -1.14 23.91
N PHE A 101 -22.47 -1.54 23.29
CA PHE A 101 -23.85 -1.22 23.65
C PHE A 101 -24.29 0.23 23.44
N TRP A 102 -23.45 1.09 22.86
CA TRP A 102 -23.89 2.38 22.36
C TRP A 102 -24.65 2.24 21.04
N THR A 103 -25.56 3.17 20.77
CA THR A 103 -26.00 3.39 19.39
C THR A 103 -24.84 3.90 18.55
N SER A 104 -24.82 3.54 17.26
CA SER A 104 -23.71 3.89 16.38
C SER A 104 -23.37 5.38 16.41
N PRO A 105 -22.08 5.74 16.49
CA PRO A 105 -21.68 7.14 16.56
C PRO A 105 -22.05 7.89 15.27
N THR A 106 -22.39 9.16 15.43
CA THR A 106 -22.51 10.12 14.32
C THR A 106 -21.16 10.33 13.63
N GLN A 107 -21.16 10.93 12.44
CA GLN A 107 -19.92 11.26 11.74
C GLN A 107 -19.01 12.18 12.57
N GLU A 108 -19.58 13.15 13.28
CA GLU A 108 -18.80 14.05 14.14
C GLU A 108 -18.20 13.32 15.35
N GLU A 109 -18.97 12.45 16.01
CA GLU A 109 -18.46 11.61 17.09
C GLU A 109 -17.33 10.69 16.59
N ASN A 110 -17.50 10.05 15.42
CA ASN A 110 -16.45 9.19 14.83
C ASN A 110 -15.15 9.95 14.52
N LEU A 111 -15.24 11.20 14.06
CA LEU A 111 -14.05 12.03 13.84
C LEU A 111 -13.32 12.28 15.17
N ARG A 112 -14.04 12.67 16.23
CA ARG A 112 -13.44 12.91 17.54
C ARG A 112 -12.87 11.65 18.18
N ILE A 113 -13.51 10.49 17.97
CA ILE A 113 -12.95 9.19 18.35
C ILE A 113 -11.61 8.98 17.66
N THR A 114 -11.58 9.13 16.34
CA THR A 114 -10.36 8.94 15.53
C THR A 114 -9.24 9.87 15.97
N ASP A 115 -9.54 11.16 16.16
CA ASP A 115 -8.57 12.17 16.61
C ASP A 115 -7.96 11.79 17.98
N GLY A 116 -8.79 11.32 18.91
CA GLY A 116 -8.33 10.88 20.24
C GLY A 116 -7.37 9.69 20.22
N PHE A 117 -7.41 8.86 19.16
CA PHE A 117 -6.47 7.75 18.96
C PHE A 117 -5.19 8.17 18.23
N MET A 118 -5.26 9.15 17.33
CA MET A 118 -4.12 9.59 16.51
C MET A 118 -3.03 10.31 17.33
N ASP A 119 -3.43 10.99 18.41
CA ASP A 119 -2.52 11.78 19.26
C ASP A 119 -1.83 10.93 20.37
N LEU A 120 -2.07 9.62 20.40
CA LEU A 120 -1.64 8.73 21.48
C LEU A 120 -0.35 7.98 21.09
N SER A 121 0.65 7.95 21.99
CA SER A 121 1.82 7.08 21.79
C SER A 121 1.44 5.62 21.97
N GLU A 122 2.15 4.71 21.29
CA GLU A 122 1.91 3.26 21.38
C GLU A 122 1.99 2.78 22.85
N GLU A 123 2.99 3.22 23.60
CA GLU A 123 3.16 2.82 25.00
C GLU A 123 2.03 3.32 25.91
N ALA A 124 1.53 4.54 25.67
CA ALA A 124 0.43 5.10 26.44
C ALA A 124 -0.91 4.44 26.10
N GLY A 125 -1.08 4.04 24.84
CA GLY A 125 -2.21 3.22 24.38
C GLY A 125 -2.24 1.87 25.08
N ASP A 126 -1.13 1.13 25.02
CA ASP A 126 -1.02 -0.18 25.65
C ASP A 126 -1.28 -0.11 27.16
N GLU A 127 -0.65 0.84 27.86
CA GLU A 127 -0.87 1.02 29.30
C GLU A 127 -2.34 1.35 29.65
N PHE A 128 -3.00 2.13 28.79
CA PHE A 128 -4.41 2.48 28.97
C PHE A 128 -5.35 1.28 28.79
N PHE A 129 -5.13 0.46 27.75
CA PHE A 129 -5.98 -0.71 27.49
C PHE A 129 -5.70 -1.85 28.47
N ASP A 130 -4.44 -2.10 28.82
CA ASP A 130 -4.04 -3.07 29.84
C ASP A 130 -4.66 -2.75 31.21
N ALA A 131 -4.76 -1.46 31.55
CA ALA A 131 -5.41 -1.03 32.78
C ALA A 131 -6.92 -1.34 32.81
N LYS A 132 -7.58 -1.44 31.65
CA LYS A 132 -9.02 -1.72 31.53
C LYS A 132 -9.36 -3.20 31.51
N ALA A 133 -8.46 -4.05 31.01
CA ALA A 133 -8.70 -5.48 30.87
C ALA A 133 -9.28 -6.14 32.16
N PRO A 134 -8.77 -5.86 33.38
CA PRO A 134 -9.31 -6.49 34.59
C PRO A 134 -10.71 -6.01 35.01
N ALA A 135 -11.21 -4.91 34.45
CA ALA A 135 -12.52 -4.35 34.78
C ALA A 135 -13.67 -4.98 33.98
N TYR A 136 -13.38 -5.75 32.93
CA TYR A 136 -14.42 -6.45 32.17
C TYR A 136 -15.01 -7.62 32.97
N LEU A 137 -16.31 -7.87 32.74
CA LEU A 137 -16.96 -9.08 33.23
C LEU A 137 -16.57 -10.29 32.36
N GLU A 138 -16.86 -11.49 32.85
CA GLU A 138 -16.65 -12.74 32.10
C GLU A 138 -17.23 -12.62 30.68
N ASN A 139 -16.42 -12.97 29.68
CA ASN A 139 -16.74 -12.95 28.25
C ASN A 139 -17.07 -11.57 27.64
N GLU A 140 -17.11 -10.47 28.41
CA GLU A 140 -17.54 -9.16 27.93
C GLU A 140 -16.56 -8.57 26.91
N GLU A 141 -15.27 -8.54 27.24
CA GLU A 141 -14.23 -8.03 26.33
C GLU A 141 -14.15 -8.85 25.05
N GLU A 142 -14.16 -10.18 25.19
CA GLU A 142 -14.12 -11.09 24.05
C GLU A 142 -15.35 -10.91 23.15
N ALA A 143 -16.55 -10.72 23.72
CA ALA A 143 -17.76 -10.45 22.94
C ALA A 143 -17.67 -9.12 22.15
N PHE A 144 -17.07 -8.07 22.72
CA PHE A 144 -16.82 -6.82 22.00
C PHE A 144 -15.82 -7.00 20.87
N ASN A 145 -14.73 -7.73 21.12
CA ASN A 145 -13.73 -8.04 20.10
C ASN A 145 -14.34 -8.88 18.97
N VAL A 146 -15.21 -9.86 19.28
CA VAL A 146 -15.99 -10.60 18.29
C VAL A 146 -16.87 -9.66 17.48
N GLY A 147 -17.58 -8.72 18.11
CA GLY A 147 -18.39 -7.71 17.42
C GLY A 147 -17.57 -6.88 16.44
N ILE A 148 -16.40 -6.40 16.85
CA ILE A 148 -15.47 -5.64 15.99
C ILE A 148 -15.01 -6.50 14.81
N HIS A 149 -14.55 -7.72 15.07
CA HIS A 149 -14.04 -8.63 14.04
C HIS A 149 -15.12 -9.06 13.04
N GLU A 150 -16.31 -9.40 13.50
CA GLU A 150 -17.45 -9.77 12.65
C GLU A 150 -17.90 -8.59 11.79
N PHE A 151 -17.97 -7.38 12.35
CA PHE A 151 -18.32 -6.18 11.57
C PHE A 151 -17.35 -5.97 10.40
N TRP A 152 -16.05 -5.88 10.70
CA TRP A 152 -15.04 -5.64 9.67
C TRP A 152 -14.90 -6.83 8.72
N GLY A 153 -15.09 -8.05 9.21
CA GLY A 153 -15.10 -9.27 8.41
C GLY A 153 -16.24 -9.29 7.39
N ARG A 154 -17.46 -8.93 7.80
CA ARG A 154 -18.64 -8.84 6.92
C ARG A 154 -18.50 -7.73 5.91
N GLU A 155 -18.07 -6.54 6.32
CA GLU A 155 -17.79 -5.45 5.38
C GLU A 155 -16.73 -5.84 4.35
N LYS A 156 -15.64 -6.48 4.80
CA LYS A 156 -14.61 -7.00 3.91
C LYS A 156 -15.18 -8.03 2.94
N ALA A 157 -16.05 -8.93 3.40
CA ALA A 157 -16.71 -9.92 2.54
C ALA A 157 -17.62 -9.25 1.49
N VAL A 158 -18.40 -8.23 1.86
CA VAL A 158 -19.23 -7.46 0.91
C VAL A 158 -18.36 -6.76 -0.13
N ARG A 159 -17.28 -6.09 0.31
CA ARG A 159 -16.31 -5.47 -0.60
C ARG A 159 -15.66 -6.49 -1.53
N ASN A 160 -15.26 -7.64 -1.00
CA ASN A 160 -14.68 -8.72 -1.79
C ASN A 160 -15.68 -9.29 -2.81
N TYR A 161 -16.94 -9.49 -2.42
CA TYR A 161 -17.98 -9.97 -3.34
C TYR A 161 -18.20 -8.98 -4.50
N GLN A 162 -18.29 -7.68 -4.19
CA GLN A 162 -18.38 -6.64 -5.22
C GLN A 162 -17.13 -6.59 -6.11
N LEU A 163 -15.95 -6.79 -5.52
CA LEU A 163 -14.69 -6.88 -6.25
C LEU A 163 -14.68 -8.11 -7.17
N ASP A 164 -15.16 -9.26 -6.71
CA ASP A 164 -15.23 -10.50 -7.48
C ASP A 164 -16.15 -10.35 -8.69
N ASP A 165 -17.31 -9.69 -8.54
CA ASP A 165 -18.21 -9.40 -9.66
C ASP A 165 -17.53 -8.52 -10.72
N VAL A 166 -16.87 -7.43 -10.30
CA VAL A 166 -16.13 -6.55 -11.19
C VAL A 166 -14.98 -7.30 -11.86
N LEU A 167 -14.25 -8.13 -11.11
CA LEU A 167 -13.13 -8.90 -11.59
C LEU A 167 -13.57 -9.96 -12.60
N ASN A 168 -14.65 -10.69 -12.33
CA ASN A 168 -15.23 -11.67 -13.25
C ASN A 168 -15.69 -11.01 -14.57
N ALA A 169 -16.17 -9.76 -14.52
CA ALA A 169 -16.54 -9.00 -15.71
C ALA A 169 -15.30 -8.51 -16.50
N ALA A 170 -14.21 -8.15 -15.82
CA ALA A 170 -13.00 -7.60 -16.45
C ALA A 170 -12.05 -8.69 -16.99
N LEU A 171 -11.90 -9.81 -16.28
CA LEU A 171 -10.91 -10.85 -16.54
C LEU A 171 -10.95 -11.42 -17.97
N PRO A 172 -12.12 -11.68 -18.61
CA PRO A 172 -12.17 -12.19 -19.99
C PRO A 172 -11.46 -11.28 -21.01
N TYR A 173 -11.45 -9.97 -20.78
CA TYR A 173 -10.86 -8.96 -21.66
C TYR A 173 -9.43 -8.57 -21.30
N ALA A 174 -8.91 -9.12 -20.20
CA ALA A 174 -7.54 -8.88 -19.76
C ALA A 174 -6.52 -9.49 -20.74
N PRO A 175 -5.28 -8.94 -20.82
CA PRO A 175 -4.20 -9.60 -21.54
C PRO A 175 -3.91 -10.99 -20.94
N GLU A 176 -3.44 -11.92 -21.77
CA GLU A 176 -3.18 -13.30 -21.32
C GLU A 176 -2.17 -13.38 -20.18
N TRP A 177 -1.13 -12.53 -20.18
CA TRP A 177 -0.19 -12.48 -19.07
C TRP A 177 -0.87 -12.08 -17.76
N ILE A 178 -1.85 -11.17 -17.77
CA ILE A 178 -2.62 -10.78 -16.57
C ILE A 178 -3.53 -11.90 -16.11
N LYS A 179 -4.18 -12.61 -17.04
CA LYS A 179 -4.98 -13.80 -16.70
C LYS A 179 -4.11 -14.88 -16.06
N GLN A 180 -2.89 -15.07 -16.58
CA GLN A 180 -1.90 -15.96 -15.99
C GLN A 180 -1.53 -15.50 -14.57
N LEU A 181 -1.19 -14.23 -14.37
CA LEU A 181 -0.88 -13.69 -13.04
C LEU A 181 -2.04 -13.92 -12.06
N TYR A 182 -3.26 -13.62 -12.48
CA TYR A 182 -4.44 -13.84 -11.65
C TYR A 182 -4.59 -15.32 -11.25
N LYS A 183 -4.40 -16.24 -12.20
CA LYS A 183 -4.46 -17.69 -11.97
C LYS A 183 -3.34 -18.20 -11.06
N GLU A 184 -2.16 -17.60 -11.11
CA GLU A 184 -1.04 -17.93 -10.21
C GLU A 184 -1.33 -17.55 -8.75
N GLY A 185 -2.32 -16.67 -8.50
CA GLY A 185 -2.82 -16.39 -7.16
C GLY A 185 -1.85 -15.61 -6.26
N LYS A 186 -0.74 -15.09 -6.81
CA LYS A 186 0.22 -14.34 -5.99
C LYS A 186 -0.40 -13.04 -5.45
N GLN A 187 0.16 -12.61 -4.31
CA GLN A 187 -0.37 -11.47 -3.56
C GLN A 187 0.04 -10.14 -4.18
N GLN A 188 1.22 -10.06 -4.82
CA GLN A 188 1.76 -8.81 -5.34
C GLN A 188 2.46 -9.04 -6.70
N TRP A 189 2.64 -7.96 -7.46
CA TRP A 189 3.30 -7.97 -8.77
C TRP A 189 3.98 -6.64 -9.01
N GLY A 190 5.00 -6.62 -9.86
CA GLY A 190 5.65 -5.37 -10.27
C GLY A 190 7.16 -5.45 -10.19
N PHE A 191 7.78 -4.39 -9.70
CA PHE A 191 9.24 -4.20 -9.75
C PHE A 191 9.82 -3.83 -8.39
N VAL A 192 11.02 -4.33 -8.13
CA VAL A 192 11.93 -3.68 -7.16
C VAL A 192 12.51 -2.44 -7.83
N CYS A 193 12.51 -1.34 -7.09
CA CYS A 193 12.90 -0.02 -7.57
C CYS A 193 13.94 0.59 -6.63
N PHE A 194 14.94 1.27 -7.20
CA PHE A 194 15.91 2.03 -6.44
C PHE A 194 15.72 3.53 -6.63
N TYR A 195 15.79 4.31 -5.56
CA TYR A 195 16.23 5.69 -5.66
C TYR A 195 17.74 5.71 -5.76
N ASP A 196 18.28 6.29 -6.83
CA ASP A 196 19.72 6.44 -6.96
C ASP A 196 20.28 7.46 -5.95
N ALA A 197 21.60 7.53 -5.82
CA ALA A 197 22.24 8.41 -4.84
C ALA A 197 21.89 9.89 -5.03
N ALA A 198 21.58 10.34 -6.26
CA ALA A 198 21.15 11.71 -6.50
C ALA A 198 19.67 11.94 -6.10
N ALA A 199 18.78 11.00 -6.43
CA ALA A 199 17.37 11.04 -6.06
C ALA A 199 17.17 11.05 -4.54
N GLN A 200 18.05 10.40 -3.78
CA GLN A 200 18.03 10.42 -2.31
C GLN A 200 18.32 11.81 -1.70
N THR A 201 18.85 12.76 -2.49
CA THR A 201 19.11 14.13 -2.02
C THR A 201 17.97 15.11 -2.32
N ILE A 202 16.93 14.64 -3.02
CA ILE A 202 15.71 15.41 -3.29
C ILE A 202 14.95 15.59 -1.97
N ASP A 203 14.34 16.76 -1.79
CA ASP A 203 13.57 17.05 -0.60
C ASP A 203 12.33 16.16 -0.47
N ALA A 204 11.87 15.96 0.77
CA ALA A 204 10.79 15.02 1.07
C ALA A 204 9.45 15.42 0.44
N GLU A 205 9.15 16.72 0.34
CA GLU A 205 7.93 17.23 -0.28
C GLU A 205 7.90 16.87 -1.77
N ARG A 206 9.00 17.11 -2.48
CA ARG A 206 9.12 16.73 -3.88
C ARG A 206 9.06 15.22 -4.11
N LEU A 207 9.62 14.41 -3.21
CA LEU A 207 9.53 12.96 -3.30
C LEU A 207 8.10 12.45 -3.08
N GLU A 208 7.35 13.07 -2.16
CA GLU A 208 5.93 12.79 -1.93
C GLU A 208 5.10 13.16 -3.16
N GLU A 209 5.33 14.33 -3.77
CA GLU A 209 4.71 14.73 -5.04
C GLU A 209 4.95 13.70 -6.15
N PHE A 210 6.20 13.20 -6.25
CA PHE A 210 6.56 12.15 -7.20
C PHE A 210 5.81 10.85 -6.97
N GLN A 211 5.79 10.35 -5.74
CA GLN A 211 5.10 9.11 -5.39
C GLN A 211 3.59 9.21 -5.68
N PHE A 212 2.98 10.34 -5.32
CA PHE A 212 1.56 10.61 -5.60
C PHE A 212 1.28 10.66 -7.11
N ALA A 213 2.09 11.40 -7.88
CA ALA A 213 1.94 11.51 -9.34
C ALA A 213 2.16 10.15 -10.04
N LEU A 214 3.15 9.38 -9.60
CA LEU A 214 3.45 8.04 -10.12
C LEU A 214 2.29 7.07 -9.88
N GLY A 215 1.73 7.06 -8.67
CA GLY A 215 0.57 6.23 -8.32
C GLY A 215 -0.65 6.54 -9.19
N ASN A 216 -0.98 7.83 -9.33
CA ASN A 216 -2.10 8.27 -10.19
C ASN A 216 -1.89 7.90 -11.67
N PHE A 217 -0.65 8.04 -12.16
CA PHE A 217 -0.30 7.64 -13.51
C PHE A 217 -0.57 6.15 -13.75
N PHE A 218 -0.14 5.27 -12.84
CA PHE A 218 -0.33 3.83 -13.02
C PHE A 218 -1.77 3.40 -12.86
N GLU A 219 -2.53 4.01 -11.95
CA GLU A 219 -3.98 3.78 -11.88
C GLU A 219 -4.64 4.07 -13.23
N HIS A 220 -4.23 5.16 -13.89
CA HIS A 220 -4.69 5.50 -15.23
C HIS A 220 -4.21 4.49 -16.27
N ALA A 221 -2.92 4.15 -16.33
CA ALA A 221 -2.39 3.19 -17.29
C ALA A 221 -3.09 1.81 -17.18
N LEU A 222 -3.30 1.32 -15.96
CA LEU A 222 -4.02 0.08 -15.68
C LEU A 222 -5.51 0.17 -16.06
N ARG A 223 -6.14 1.34 -15.92
CA ARG A 223 -7.52 1.52 -16.39
C ARG A 223 -7.61 1.37 -17.91
N PHE A 224 -6.62 1.88 -18.64
CA PHE A 224 -6.63 1.85 -20.10
C PHE A 224 -6.15 0.53 -20.69
N ASN A 225 -5.26 -0.20 -20.01
CA ASN A 225 -4.92 -1.56 -20.43
C ASN A 225 -6.02 -2.59 -20.06
N GLY A 226 -7.04 -2.18 -19.29
CA GLY A 226 -8.17 -3.02 -18.88
C GLY A 226 -7.93 -3.89 -17.66
N SER A 227 -6.91 -3.57 -16.85
CA SER A 227 -6.50 -4.41 -15.71
C SER A 227 -6.54 -3.72 -14.35
N LYS A 228 -7.03 -2.47 -14.29
CA LYS A 228 -7.19 -1.75 -13.04
C LYS A 228 -7.91 -2.62 -12.00
N ASP A 229 -9.05 -3.18 -12.37
CA ASP A 229 -9.87 -3.92 -11.40
C ASP A 229 -9.36 -5.35 -11.13
N ILE A 230 -8.24 -5.75 -11.77
CA ILE A 230 -7.66 -7.10 -11.64
C ILE A 230 -6.37 -7.05 -10.82
N ILE A 231 -5.46 -6.13 -11.17
CA ILE A 231 -4.11 -6.10 -10.58
C ILE A 231 -3.76 -4.80 -9.87
N ASN A 232 -4.57 -3.72 -9.92
CA ASN A 232 -4.17 -2.42 -9.33
C ASN A 232 -3.81 -2.51 -7.85
N ALA A 233 -4.62 -3.21 -7.05
CA ALA A 233 -4.33 -3.39 -5.62
C ALA A 233 -3.07 -4.23 -5.36
N LYS A 234 -2.71 -5.11 -6.30
CA LYS A 234 -1.57 -6.03 -6.23
C LYS A 234 -0.32 -5.49 -6.90
N TRP A 235 -0.44 -4.45 -7.72
CA TRP A 235 0.65 -3.88 -8.47
C TRP A 235 1.46 -2.93 -7.58
N LYS A 236 2.77 -3.17 -7.46
CA LYS A 236 3.64 -2.53 -6.50
C LYS A 236 4.98 -2.15 -7.12
N TYR A 237 5.52 -1.05 -6.64
CA TYR A 237 6.89 -0.61 -6.85
C TYR A 237 7.56 -0.67 -5.50
N MET A 238 8.28 -1.75 -5.23
CA MET A 238 8.92 -1.94 -3.92
C MET A 238 10.19 -1.10 -3.90
N THR A 239 10.17 -0.01 -3.15
CA THR A 239 11.22 1.01 -3.21
C THR A 239 12.31 0.77 -2.17
N PHE A 240 13.56 0.91 -2.61
CA PHE A 240 14.75 0.88 -1.77
C PHE A 240 15.66 2.05 -2.12
N ASN A 241 16.49 2.46 -1.17
CA ASN A 241 17.60 3.36 -1.47
C ASN A 241 18.79 2.56 -2.00
N ALA A 242 19.37 3.01 -3.10
CA ALA A 242 20.64 2.46 -3.57
C ALA A 242 21.80 2.84 -2.63
N PRO A 243 22.97 2.18 -2.70
CA PRO A 243 24.15 2.66 -1.99
C PRO A 243 24.45 4.12 -2.33
N ALA A 244 24.96 4.90 -1.37
CA ALA A 244 25.21 6.34 -1.52
C ALA A 244 26.20 6.71 -2.65
N THR A 245 26.89 5.72 -3.23
CA THR A 245 27.82 5.88 -4.36
C THR A 245 27.23 5.46 -5.71
N ALA A 246 26.01 4.94 -5.75
CA ALA A 246 25.38 4.41 -6.95
C ALA A 246 24.54 5.49 -7.65
N PHE A 247 25.07 6.05 -8.75
CA PHE A 247 24.41 7.08 -9.54
C PHE A 247 23.92 6.52 -10.88
N ALA A 248 22.65 6.66 -11.21
CA ALA A 248 22.20 6.42 -12.56
C ALA A 248 22.64 7.62 -13.41
N HIS A 249 23.70 7.45 -14.21
CA HIS A 249 24.17 8.55 -15.04
C HIS A 249 23.06 9.04 -15.98
N THR A 250 22.80 10.35 -15.95
CA THR A 250 21.87 11.02 -16.85
C THR A 250 22.37 10.95 -18.29
N ALA A 251 21.46 10.67 -19.23
CA ALA A 251 21.72 10.55 -20.66
C ALA A 251 22.35 11.81 -21.30
N THR A 252 22.48 12.92 -20.55
CA THR A 252 23.10 14.17 -20.99
C THR A 252 24.63 14.09 -21.10
N SER A 253 25.28 13.06 -20.53
CA SER A 253 26.75 12.91 -20.55
C SER A 253 27.31 12.20 -21.78
N MET A 254 26.50 11.87 -22.80
CA MET A 254 27.00 11.25 -24.05
C MET A 254 27.87 12.20 -24.93
N GLN A 255 28.30 13.37 -24.44
CA GLN A 255 29.10 14.32 -25.24
C GLN A 255 30.43 14.78 -24.62
N ILE A 256 30.87 14.26 -23.48
CA ILE A 256 32.21 14.60 -22.96
C ILE A 256 33.06 13.33 -22.89
N GLU A 257 33.55 12.91 -24.06
CA GLU A 257 34.82 12.17 -24.11
C GLU A 257 35.93 13.14 -23.70
N ASP A 258 36.18 13.29 -22.40
CA ASP A 258 37.43 13.88 -21.95
C ASP A 258 38.14 12.97 -20.95
N HIS A 259 39.43 12.82 -21.23
CA HIS A 259 40.35 11.87 -20.64
C HIS A 259 40.71 12.24 -19.20
N SER A 260 39.87 11.86 -18.22
CA SER A 260 40.31 11.77 -16.83
C SER A 260 39.90 10.45 -16.21
N GLY A 261 40.89 9.64 -15.84
CA GLY A 261 40.69 8.33 -15.26
C GLY A 261 40.00 8.37 -13.89
N GLY A 262 39.09 7.41 -13.70
CA GLY A 262 38.48 7.09 -12.41
C GLY A 262 37.08 6.53 -12.61
N THR A 263 36.89 5.24 -12.34
CA THR A 263 35.64 4.44 -12.50
C THR A 263 35.15 4.26 -13.94
N THR A 264 35.31 3.04 -14.47
CA THR A 264 34.75 2.65 -15.78
C THR A 264 33.25 2.41 -15.65
N PHE A 265 32.47 2.67 -16.71
CA PHE A 265 31.00 2.52 -16.75
C PHE A 265 30.46 1.16 -16.26
N GLN A 266 31.27 0.10 -16.30
CA GLN A 266 30.92 -1.21 -15.76
C GLN A 266 30.71 -1.21 -14.23
N ASP A 267 31.31 -0.26 -13.51
CA ASP A 267 31.34 -0.25 -12.05
C ASP A 267 30.11 0.38 -11.38
N VAL A 268 29.30 1.12 -12.14
CA VAL A 268 28.10 1.77 -11.58
C VAL A 268 26.88 0.84 -11.68
N GLY A 269 26.71 0.20 -12.84
CA GLY A 269 25.67 -0.83 -13.01
C GLY A 269 25.87 -2.04 -12.09
N SER A 270 27.13 -2.38 -11.77
CA SER A 270 27.44 -3.49 -10.85
C SER A 270 26.97 -3.21 -9.42
N GLN A 271 27.06 -1.96 -8.93
CA GLN A 271 26.58 -1.58 -7.60
C GLN A 271 25.08 -1.81 -7.44
N PHE A 272 24.28 -1.36 -8.41
CA PHE A 272 22.83 -1.61 -8.38
C PHE A 272 22.50 -3.11 -8.45
N ARG A 273 23.20 -3.89 -9.29
CA ARG A 273 23.00 -5.35 -9.37
C ARG A 273 23.39 -6.07 -8.09
N ASN A 274 24.46 -5.63 -7.42
CA ASN A 274 24.88 -6.17 -6.13
C ASN A 274 23.81 -5.91 -5.08
N ALA A 275 23.36 -4.65 -4.95
CA ALA A 275 22.27 -4.26 -4.05
C ALA A 275 20.99 -5.06 -4.33
N PHE A 276 20.63 -5.23 -5.60
CA PHE A 276 19.45 -5.99 -6.00
C PHE A 276 19.56 -7.47 -5.58
N ARG A 277 20.72 -8.11 -5.74
CA ARG A 277 20.94 -9.48 -5.26
C ARG A 277 20.81 -9.60 -3.75
N GLU A 278 21.39 -8.66 -3.00
CA GLU A 278 21.26 -8.63 -1.55
C GLU A 278 19.80 -8.47 -1.10
N ILE A 279 19.02 -7.63 -1.78
CA ILE A 279 17.59 -7.45 -1.51
C ILE A 279 16.80 -8.73 -1.80
N LEU A 280 17.09 -9.44 -2.90
CA LEU A 280 16.43 -10.71 -3.19
C LEU A 280 16.74 -11.79 -2.16
N GLU A 281 17.90 -11.74 -1.51
CA GLU A 281 18.30 -12.65 -0.44
C GLU A 281 17.68 -12.28 0.91
N ASP A 282 17.80 -11.01 1.34
CA ASP A 282 17.29 -10.51 2.62
C ASP A 282 17.05 -8.98 2.56
N PRO A 283 15.81 -8.54 2.25
CA PRO A 283 15.45 -7.13 2.18
C PRO A 283 15.70 -6.38 3.49
N ALA A 284 15.39 -7.00 4.63
CA ALA A 284 15.49 -6.39 5.95
C ALA A 284 16.94 -6.21 6.38
N LYS A 285 17.84 -7.11 5.98
CA LYS A 285 19.28 -6.92 6.16
C LYS A 285 19.81 -5.78 5.30
N TYR A 286 19.37 -5.68 4.04
CA TYR A 286 19.79 -4.59 3.16
C TYR A 286 19.38 -3.22 3.72
N GLN A 287 18.14 -3.07 4.18
CA GLN A 287 17.63 -1.82 4.78
C GLN A 287 18.37 -1.39 6.06
N ARG A 288 19.05 -2.31 6.76
CA ARG A 288 19.81 -2.03 7.99
C ARG A 288 21.28 -1.69 7.75
N ARG A 289 21.73 -1.57 6.50
CA ARG A 289 23.10 -1.20 6.16
C ARG A 289 23.41 0.23 6.58
N GLU A 290 24.65 0.47 7.00
CA GLU A 290 25.10 1.81 7.42
C GLU A 290 25.26 2.78 6.24
N ASP A 291 25.52 2.26 5.03
CA ASP A 291 25.75 3.06 3.82
C ASP A 291 24.48 3.30 2.97
N VAL A 292 23.31 2.89 3.49
CA VAL A 292 22.01 3.03 2.85
C VAL A 292 21.06 3.77 3.78
N THR A 293 20.43 4.83 3.29
CA THR A 293 19.38 5.52 4.05
C THR A 293 18.17 4.60 4.20
N SER A 294 17.65 4.47 5.42
CA SER A 294 16.48 3.62 5.67
C SER A 294 15.24 4.13 4.91
N THR A 295 14.43 3.20 4.41
CA THR A 295 13.13 3.46 3.80
C THR A 295 12.01 3.01 4.74
N THR A 296 10.84 3.63 4.66
CA THR A 296 9.63 3.17 5.39
C THR A 296 8.94 1.97 4.71
N GLU A 297 9.53 1.41 3.66
CA GLU A 297 8.99 0.26 2.92
C GLU A 297 8.91 -0.98 3.82
N TYR A 298 7.68 -1.44 4.07
CA TYR A 298 7.42 -2.62 4.88
C TYR A 298 7.56 -3.90 4.03
N THR A 299 8.54 -4.74 4.37
CA THR A 299 8.79 -6.02 3.68
C THR A 299 8.31 -7.24 4.45
N GLY A 300 7.63 -7.06 5.59
CA GLY A 300 7.24 -8.15 6.49
C GLY A 300 6.16 -9.09 5.93
N ASP A 301 5.38 -8.63 4.95
CA ASP A 301 4.29 -9.42 4.33
C ASP A 301 4.78 -10.41 3.24
N LEU A 302 6.08 -10.44 2.94
CA LEU A 302 6.63 -11.32 1.90
C LEU A 302 7.02 -12.69 2.50
N GLU A 303 6.04 -13.47 2.94
CA GLU A 303 6.28 -14.79 3.57
C GLU A 303 7.18 -15.71 2.72
N ASP A 304 7.01 -15.67 1.39
CA ASP A 304 7.80 -16.43 0.41
C ASP A 304 8.98 -15.65 -0.22
N GLY A 305 9.30 -14.47 0.33
CA GLY A 305 10.28 -13.54 -0.21
C GLY A 305 9.87 -12.89 -1.54
N ILE A 306 10.66 -11.91 -2.02
CA ILE A 306 10.35 -11.09 -3.21
C ILE A 306 10.06 -11.96 -4.45
N ALA A 307 10.85 -13.02 -4.65
CA ALA A 307 10.69 -13.94 -5.79
C ALA A 307 9.38 -14.74 -5.71
N GLY A 308 9.01 -15.19 -4.51
CA GLY A 308 7.76 -15.91 -4.26
C GLY A 308 6.54 -15.01 -4.38
N SER A 309 6.67 -13.72 -4.02
CA SER A 309 5.56 -12.78 -4.00
C SER A 309 5.07 -12.30 -5.36
N GLY A 310 5.87 -12.45 -6.43
CA GLY A 310 5.46 -12.14 -7.82
C GLY A 310 6.17 -10.97 -8.49
N PHE A 311 7.15 -10.35 -7.83
CA PHE A 311 7.97 -9.30 -8.45
C PHE A 311 8.90 -9.90 -9.52
N LEU A 312 9.24 -9.09 -10.53
CA LEU A 312 10.25 -9.49 -11.52
C LEU A 312 11.64 -9.57 -10.85
N THR A 313 12.28 -10.74 -10.97
CA THR A 313 13.62 -11.00 -10.43
C THR A 313 14.73 -10.86 -11.48
N ASN A 314 14.37 -10.74 -12.75
CA ASN A 314 15.30 -10.57 -13.87
C ASN A 314 15.45 -9.10 -14.28
N THR A 315 14.75 -8.17 -13.64
CA THR A 315 14.74 -6.74 -13.96
C THR A 315 14.36 -5.91 -12.74
N PHE A 316 15.10 -4.83 -12.51
CA PHE A 316 14.76 -3.82 -11.50
C PHE A 316 14.78 -2.42 -12.14
N LEU A 317 14.13 -1.46 -11.49
CA LEU A 317 14.02 -0.08 -11.96
C LEU A 317 14.90 0.85 -11.13
N VAL A 318 15.34 1.95 -11.74
CA VAL A 318 16.05 3.02 -11.03
C VAL A 318 15.35 4.35 -11.29
N PHE A 319 14.87 4.98 -10.22
CA PHE A 319 14.36 6.33 -10.17
C PHE A 319 15.53 7.28 -9.93
N ASP A 320 15.96 7.94 -11.00
CA ASP A 320 16.93 9.03 -10.97
C ASP A 320 16.20 10.39 -10.97
N PRO A 321 16.90 11.52 -10.75
CA PRO A 321 16.28 12.83 -10.80
C PRO A 321 15.54 13.12 -12.11
N VAL A 322 16.04 12.61 -13.25
CA VAL A 322 15.38 12.79 -14.54
C VAL A 322 14.02 12.10 -14.58
N CYS A 323 13.91 10.86 -14.10
CA CYS A 323 12.62 10.17 -13.97
C CYS A 323 11.67 10.96 -13.06
N ILE A 324 12.16 11.46 -11.93
CA ILE A 324 11.37 12.20 -10.95
C ILE A 324 10.84 13.51 -11.56
N ASP A 325 11.70 14.31 -12.17
CA ASP A 325 11.31 15.55 -12.85
C ASP A 325 10.36 15.28 -14.01
N LEU A 326 10.61 14.23 -14.80
CA LEU A 326 9.70 13.84 -15.85
C LEU A 326 8.32 13.43 -15.32
N VAL A 327 8.17 12.93 -14.10
CA VAL A 327 6.86 12.57 -13.56
C VAL A 327 6.17 13.77 -12.92
N VAL A 328 6.91 14.58 -12.16
CA VAL A 328 6.32 15.70 -11.42
C VAL A 328 6.11 16.93 -12.30
N GLU A 329 7.08 17.27 -13.15
CA GLU A 329 7.02 18.47 -13.99
C GLU A 329 6.25 18.25 -15.29
N SER A 330 6.11 17.01 -15.75
CA SER A 330 5.38 16.73 -16.98
C SER A 330 3.86 16.75 -16.77
N GLY A 331 3.35 17.95 -16.45
CA GLY A 331 1.95 18.30 -16.67
C GLY A 331 1.49 18.16 -18.12
N TYR A 332 2.41 17.87 -19.08
CA TYR A 332 2.15 18.00 -20.50
C TYR A 332 1.95 16.69 -21.26
N PHE A 333 2.75 15.61 -21.11
CA PHE A 333 2.58 14.37 -21.91
C PHE A 333 3.12 13.09 -21.26
N TYR A 334 2.27 12.08 -21.08
CA TYR A 334 2.60 10.71 -20.63
C TYR A 334 3.69 10.05 -21.48
N ASP A 335 3.75 10.38 -22.76
CA ASP A 335 4.71 9.80 -23.69
C ASP A 335 6.18 10.19 -23.40
N ASN A 336 6.40 11.23 -22.58
CA ASN A 336 7.74 11.66 -22.17
C ASN A 336 8.25 10.96 -20.91
N MET A 337 7.34 10.42 -20.10
CA MET A 337 7.67 9.81 -18.81
C MET A 337 8.40 8.48 -19.04
N ARG A 338 9.58 8.33 -18.45
CA ARG A 338 10.42 7.14 -18.62
C ARG A 338 11.27 6.88 -17.39
N VAL A 339 11.62 5.61 -17.21
CA VAL A 339 12.49 5.12 -16.14
C VAL A 339 13.62 4.27 -16.72
N LEU A 340 14.72 4.15 -15.99
CA LEU A 340 15.78 3.19 -16.31
C LEU A 340 15.39 1.80 -15.80
N ALA A 341 15.45 0.81 -16.68
CA ALA A 341 15.28 -0.59 -16.34
C ALA A 341 16.59 -1.36 -16.57
N PHE A 342 17.06 -2.05 -15.53
CA PHE A 342 18.33 -2.78 -15.52
C PHE A 342 18.12 -4.29 -15.60
N GLU A 343 18.93 -4.98 -16.40
CA GLU A 343 18.91 -6.45 -16.49
C GLU A 343 19.69 -7.10 -15.34
N ALA A 344 19.01 -7.63 -14.33
CA ALA A 344 19.60 -8.06 -13.05
C ALA A 344 20.93 -8.81 -13.13
N GLU A 345 21.06 -9.75 -14.08
CA GLU A 345 22.22 -10.65 -14.19
C GLU A 345 23.27 -10.18 -15.22
N PHE A 346 23.17 -8.97 -15.76
CA PHE A 346 24.11 -8.51 -16.79
C PHE A 346 25.53 -8.29 -16.24
N PRO A 347 26.59 -8.75 -16.94
CA PRO A 347 26.54 -9.62 -18.12
C PRO A 347 26.34 -11.09 -17.73
N VAL A 348 25.32 -11.74 -18.29
CA VAL A 348 25.11 -13.19 -18.20
C VAL A 348 26.25 -13.93 -18.90
N PRO A 349 26.99 -14.82 -18.19
CA PRO A 349 28.08 -15.59 -18.78
C PRO A 349 27.64 -16.42 -19.98
N GLY A 350 28.44 -16.42 -21.05
CA GLY A 350 28.18 -17.21 -22.26
C GLY A 350 27.13 -16.63 -23.21
N ARG A 351 26.50 -15.49 -22.87
CA ARG A 351 25.57 -14.79 -23.76
C ARG A 351 26.28 -13.71 -24.56
N THR A 352 25.98 -13.64 -25.86
CA THR A 352 26.40 -12.54 -26.73
C THR A 352 25.33 -11.45 -26.72
N TYR A 353 25.74 -10.22 -26.44
CA TYR A 353 24.86 -9.04 -26.42
C TYR A 353 24.97 -8.25 -27.72
N VAL A 354 23.92 -7.48 -28.04
CA VAL A 354 24.02 -6.43 -29.06
C VAL A 354 25.11 -5.43 -28.69
N GLU A 355 25.91 -5.01 -29.66
CA GLU A 355 27.00 -4.05 -29.48
C GLU A 355 26.49 -2.73 -28.88
N GLY A 356 27.20 -2.23 -27.87
CA GLY A 356 26.88 -0.99 -27.17
C GLY A 356 25.83 -1.12 -26.07
N TYR A 357 25.20 -2.27 -25.89
CA TYR A 357 24.27 -2.49 -24.78
C TYR A 357 25.02 -2.59 -23.45
N GLN A 358 24.59 -1.80 -22.46
CA GLN A 358 25.27 -1.65 -21.17
C GLN A 358 24.53 -2.35 -20.01
N GLY A 359 23.56 -3.21 -20.31
CA GLY A 359 22.78 -3.90 -19.28
C GLY A 359 21.59 -3.11 -18.74
N TYR A 360 21.20 -2.02 -19.40
CA TYR A 360 20.00 -1.24 -19.07
C TYR A 360 19.38 -0.61 -20.31
N THR A 361 18.11 -0.19 -20.19
CA THR A 361 17.39 0.56 -21.22
C THR A 361 16.40 1.53 -20.59
N TRP A 362 16.09 2.62 -21.28
CA TRP A 362 14.97 3.47 -20.89
C TRP A 362 13.66 2.78 -21.26
N VAL A 363 12.66 2.89 -20.41
CA VAL A 363 11.31 2.32 -20.65
C VAL A 363 10.28 3.40 -20.37
N ARG A 364 9.33 3.58 -21.29
CA ARG A 364 8.23 4.50 -21.08
C ARG A 364 7.32 3.98 -19.97
N LEU A 365 6.89 4.84 -19.05
CA LEU A 365 6.26 4.36 -17.81
C LEU A 365 5.01 3.51 -18.06
N ASP A 366 4.17 3.88 -19.02
CA ASP A 366 2.95 3.12 -19.34
C ASP A 366 3.22 1.70 -19.84
N GLN A 367 4.42 1.44 -20.38
CA GLN A 367 4.82 0.11 -20.81
C GLN A 367 5.23 -0.81 -19.66
N LEU A 368 5.54 -0.25 -18.48
CA LEU A 368 5.81 -1.04 -17.29
C LEU A 368 4.62 -1.87 -16.84
N VAL A 369 3.39 -1.48 -17.20
CA VAL A 369 2.17 -2.27 -16.96
C VAL A 369 1.64 -2.92 -18.24
N TYR A 370 2.48 -3.03 -19.27
CA TYR A 370 2.08 -3.52 -20.58
C TYR A 370 3.17 -4.36 -21.25
N TYR A 371 3.63 -3.98 -22.45
CA TYR A 371 4.54 -4.80 -23.25
C TYR A 371 5.85 -5.12 -22.51
N PHE A 372 6.40 -4.16 -21.77
CA PHE A 372 7.69 -4.38 -21.11
C PHE A 372 7.59 -5.45 -20.03
N TYR A 373 6.56 -5.37 -19.17
CA TYR A 373 6.37 -6.37 -18.13
C TYR A 373 6.13 -7.76 -18.71
N GLU A 374 5.27 -7.88 -19.73
CA GLU A 374 5.01 -9.15 -20.38
C GLU A 374 6.29 -9.78 -20.95
N LEU A 375 7.11 -8.99 -21.65
CA LEU A 375 8.37 -9.47 -22.24
C LEU A 375 9.35 -9.94 -21.17
N ARG A 376 9.46 -9.21 -20.07
CA ARG A 376 10.36 -9.58 -18.96
C ARG A 376 9.83 -10.75 -18.15
N MET A 377 8.53 -10.86 -17.96
CA MET A 377 7.88 -11.98 -17.28
C MET A 377 8.09 -13.29 -18.06
N LYS A 378 7.92 -13.27 -19.39
CA LYS A 378 8.19 -14.45 -20.24
C LYS A 378 9.67 -14.82 -20.27
N ASN A 379 10.55 -13.82 -20.15
CA ASN A 379 12.01 -13.97 -20.17
C ASN A 379 12.56 -14.67 -21.43
N GLU A 380 11.79 -14.71 -22.52
CA GLU A 380 12.19 -15.30 -23.81
C GLU A 380 13.06 -14.34 -24.63
N LEU A 381 12.86 -13.04 -24.44
CA LEU A 381 13.58 -11.99 -25.14
C LEU A 381 14.61 -11.33 -24.22
N GLY A 382 15.84 -11.23 -24.70
CA GLY A 382 16.91 -10.52 -24.03
C GLY A 382 16.67 -9.01 -23.93
N MET A 383 17.05 -8.41 -22.80
CA MET A 383 16.92 -6.96 -22.60
C MET A 383 17.74 -6.14 -23.63
N ASP A 384 18.81 -6.70 -24.19
CA ASP A 384 19.57 -6.10 -25.30
C ASP A 384 18.75 -5.92 -26.58
N LYS A 385 17.79 -6.81 -26.84
CA LYS A 385 16.87 -6.68 -27.98
C LYS A 385 15.79 -5.63 -27.71
N ILE A 386 15.33 -5.55 -26.46
CA ILE A 386 14.41 -4.49 -26.00
C ILE A 386 15.11 -3.13 -26.13
N TRP A 387 16.38 -3.04 -25.72
CA TRP A 387 17.20 -1.84 -25.88
C TRP A 387 17.39 -1.44 -27.35
N GLU A 388 17.64 -2.41 -28.23
CA GLU A 388 17.76 -2.14 -29.67
C GLU A 388 16.43 -1.62 -30.27
N ALA A 389 15.29 -2.14 -29.82
CA ALA A 389 13.98 -1.62 -30.20
C ALA A 389 13.73 -0.20 -29.65
N ALA A 390 14.14 0.06 -28.42
CA ALA A 390 14.04 1.36 -27.77
C ALA A 390 14.77 2.47 -28.55
N LYS A 391 15.89 2.17 -29.23
CA LYS A 391 16.59 3.18 -30.06
C LYS A 391 15.75 3.78 -31.19
N LYS A 392 14.69 3.08 -31.62
CA LYS A 392 13.83 3.53 -32.72
C LYS A 392 12.74 4.49 -32.25
N SER A 393 12.46 4.54 -30.95
CA SER A 393 11.44 5.40 -30.37
C SER A 393 12.02 6.73 -29.92
N GLN A 394 11.13 7.67 -29.62
CA GLN A 394 11.52 8.94 -29.04
C GLN A 394 12.21 8.75 -27.69
N ASN A 395 13.23 9.57 -27.43
CA ASN A 395 14.04 9.53 -26.20
C ASN A 395 14.76 8.19 -25.96
N SER A 396 14.87 7.34 -26.98
CA SER A 396 15.44 6.01 -26.88
C SER A 396 14.79 5.14 -25.79
N ALA A 397 13.49 5.33 -25.53
CA ALA A 397 12.75 4.67 -24.46
C ALA A 397 11.81 3.61 -25.02
N PHE A 398 11.91 2.37 -24.54
CA PHE A 398 11.13 1.26 -25.03
C PHE A 398 9.62 1.54 -24.98
N VAL A 399 8.96 1.30 -26.11
CA VAL A 399 7.51 1.45 -26.30
C VAL A 399 6.88 0.12 -26.73
N SER A 400 7.37 -0.47 -27.82
CA SER A 400 6.89 -1.73 -28.37
C SER A 400 8.02 -2.41 -29.16
N MET A 401 7.88 -3.72 -29.37
CA MET A 401 8.72 -4.45 -30.33
C MET A 401 8.28 -4.21 -31.78
N ASP A 402 7.04 -3.73 -31.99
CA ASP A 402 6.55 -3.31 -33.30
C ASP A 402 7.15 -1.95 -33.68
N PRO A 403 7.91 -1.84 -34.79
CA PRO A 403 8.47 -0.57 -35.24
C PRO A 403 7.44 0.53 -35.51
N GLU A 404 6.23 0.20 -35.94
CA GLU A 404 5.18 1.20 -36.21
C GLU A 404 4.64 1.78 -34.90
N GLU A 405 4.40 0.93 -33.90
CA GLU A 405 4.00 1.37 -32.57
C GLU A 405 5.11 2.12 -31.84
N ALA A 406 6.37 1.75 -32.05
CA ALA A 406 7.52 2.42 -31.43
C ALA A 406 7.67 3.89 -31.86
N LEU A 407 7.16 4.24 -33.05
CA LEU A 407 7.15 5.61 -33.58
C LEU A 407 5.90 6.41 -33.18
N ASN A 408 4.95 5.78 -32.49
CA ASN A 408 3.66 6.36 -32.18
C ASN A 408 3.73 7.33 -31.00
N TRP A 409 3.26 8.57 -31.24
CA TRP A 409 3.23 9.62 -30.24
C TRP A 409 1.83 10.23 -30.15
N SER A 410 1.20 10.07 -28.99
CA SER A 410 -0.23 10.27 -28.80
C SER A 410 -0.60 11.58 -28.13
N ARG A 411 0.40 12.32 -27.61
CA ARG A 411 0.23 13.55 -26.83
C ARG A 411 -0.78 13.36 -25.68
N SER A 412 -0.88 12.15 -25.15
CA SER A 412 -1.75 11.82 -24.01
C SER A 412 -1.23 12.47 -22.74
N ASN A 413 -2.13 12.97 -21.88
CA ASN A 413 -1.76 13.57 -20.59
C ASN A 413 -2.87 13.43 -19.54
N HIS A 414 -2.68 14.01 -18.36
CA HIS A 414 -3.67 13.88 -17.29
C HIS A 414 -5.05 14.47 -17.63
N GLN A 415 -5.12 15.50 -18.49
CA GLN A 415 -6.39 16.14 -18.90
C GLN A 415 -7.09 15.35 -20.02
N THR A 416 -6.32 14.94 -21.03
CA THR A 416 -6.83 14.26 -22.24
C THR A 416 -6.91 12.76 -22.08
N THR A 417 -6.22 12.21 -21.08
CA THR A 417 -6.00 10.77 -20.85
C THR A 417 -5.35 10.08 -22.07
N PHE A 418 -5.26 8.75 -22.08
CA PHE A 418 -4.74 8.02 -23.24
C PHE A 418 -5.69 8.13 -24.43
N THR A 419 -5.27 8.80 -25.50
CA THR A 419 -6.07 9.00 -26.72
C THR A 419 -6.22 7.71 -27.53
N SER A 420 -7.21 7.64 -28.44
CA SER A 420 -7.41 6.46 -29.31
C SER A 420 -6.18 6.10 -30.14
N ASP A 421 -5.28 7.05 -30.36
CA ASP A 421 -4.09 6.84 -31.15
C ASP A 421 -2.96 6.23 -30.30
N SER A 422 -2.98 6.42 -28.97
CA SER A 422 -2.02 5.79 -28.05
C SER A 422 -2.19 4.27 -27.99
N ILE A 423 -1.12 3.54 -27.65
CA ILE A 423 -1.14 2.07 -27.51
C ILE A 423 -2.21 1.64 -26.48
N LEU A 424 -2.19 2.24 -25.29
CA LEU A 424 -3.17 1.92 -24.24
C LEU A 424 -4.58 2.40 -24.58
N GLY A 425 -4.73 3.50 -25.32
CA GLY A 425 -6.03 3.97 -25.78
C GLY A 425 -6.65 3.04 -26.81
N LYS A 426 -5.90 2.62 -27.84
CA LYS A 426 -6.35 1.61 -28.83
C LYS A 426 -6.90 0.39 -28.13
N ARG A 427 -6.16 -0.11 -27.14
CA ARG A 427 -6.57 -1.25 -26.31
C ARG A 427 -7.88 -0.99 -25.57
N ARG A 428 -8.03 0.15 -24.90
CA ARG A 428 -9.28 0.52 -24.22
C ARG A 428 -10.48 0.54 -25.17
N TYR A 429 -10.32 1.06 -26.38
CA TYR A 429 -11.39 1.06 -27.38
C TYR A 429 -11.77 -0.35 -27.81
N ILE A 430 -10.79 -1.24 -28.06
CA ILE A 430 -11.04 -2.65 -28.39
C ILE A 430 -11.85 -3.33 -27.27
N ILE A 431 -11.45 -3.13 -26.01
CA ILE A 431 -12.16 -3.71 -24.85
C ILE A 431 -13.60 -3.19 -24.77
N ARG A 432 -13.80 -1.88 -24.94
CA ARG A 432 -15.14 -1.27 -24.91
C ARG A 432 -16.04 -1.76 -26.02
N GLU A 433 -15.52 -1.97 -27.22
CA GLU A 433 -16.31 -2.53 -28.32
C GLU A 433 -16.65 -4.01 -28.06
N ALA A 434 -15.70 -4.79 -27.55
CA ALA A 434 -15.94 -6.19 -27.18
C ALA A 434 -16.96 -6.36 -26.03
N GLN A 435 -17.08 -5.37 -25.14
CA GLN A 435 -18.08 -5.36 -24.06
C GLN A 435 -19.50 -5.01 -24.54
N LYS A 436 -19.66 -4.46 -25.75
CA LYS A 436 -20.97 -4.12 -26.34
C LYS A 436 -21.56 -5.25 -27.19
N SER A 437 -20.72 -6.15 -27.69
CA SER A 437 -21.10 -7.33 -28.48
C SER A 437 -21.48 -8.50 -27.57
#